data_AF-A0A023EEL9-F1
#
_entry.id   AF-A0A023EEL9-F1
#
_cell.length_a   1.000
_cell.length_b   1.000
_cell.length_c   1.000
_cell.angle_alpha   90.00
_cell.angle_beta   90.00
_cell.angle_gamma   90.00
#
_symmetry.space_group_name_H-M   'P 1'
#
loop_
_entity.id
_entity.type
_entity.pdbx_description
1 polymer ?
#
loop_
_entity_poly.entity_id
_entity_poly.type
_entity_poly.pdbx_seq_one_letter_code
_entity_poly.pdbx_strand_id
1 'polypeptide(L)'
;RRTKSKPISTDLFVWFAQFLGSTTMTVMDTLDVPAIEFSRTQRGRTMLIYDGYKYVENRQSNKNVFWRCSKYVKYACRATCVTSKSPSECPIRLAGNAV
;
A
#
# COMPACT_ATOMS: atom_id res chain seq x y z
N ARG A 1 38.78 56.28 -8.28
CA ARG A 1 39.16 56.51 -6.87
C ARG A 1 38.61 55.35 -6.04
N ARG A 2 39.47 54.74 -5.20
CA ARG A 2 39.21 54.22 -3.83
C ARG A 2 37.71 54.04 -3.48
N THR A 3 37.21 52.87 -3.06
CA THR A 3 37.75 51.96 -2.03
C THR A 3 36.96 50.65 -1.99
N LYS A 4 37.66 49.55 -1.66
CA LYS A 4 37.34 48.48 -0.69
C LYS A 4 35.86 48.05 -0.60
N SER A 5 35.50 46.77 -0.76
CA SER A 5 35.97 45.66 0.08
C SER A 5 35.37 44.33 -0.42
N LYS A 6 36.17 43.26 -0.47
CA LYS A 6 35.65 41.90 -0.24
C LYS A 6 35.46 41.72 1.28
N PRO A 7 34.41 41.03 1.73
CA PRO A 7 34.61 39.71 2.34
C PRO A 7 33.58 38.69 1.82
N ILE A 8 33.98 37.50 1.42
CA ILE A 8 33.96 36.26 2.22
C ILE A 8 32.56 35.98 2.78
N SER A 9 31.81 35.11 2.12
CA SER A 9 31.20 33.91 2.72
C SER A 9 30.33 33.19 1.68
N THR A 10 30.66 31.92 1.45
CA THR A 10 29.73 30.82 1.16
C THR A 10 28.55 31.08 0.23
N ASP A 11 28.66 30.69 -1.04
CA ASP A 11 27.52 30.05 -1.69
C ASP A 11 27.98 29.15 -2.85
N LEU A 12 28.16 27.87 -2.53
CA LEU A 12 28.30 26.76 -3.48
C LEU A 12 26.97 26.42 -4.17
N PHE A 13 26.01 27.35 -4.22
CA PHE A 13 24.61 27.06 -4.55
C PHE A 13 24.20 27.28 -6.01
N VAL A 14 25.12 27.66 -6.91
CA VAL A 14 24.71 28.14 -8.25
C VAL A 14 25.39 27.39 -9.41
N TRP A 15 25.98 26.21 -9.16
CA TRP A 15 26.51 25.33 -10.22
C TRP A 15 25.78 23.99 -10.31
N PHE A 16 24.44 23.99 -10.17
CA PHE A 16 23.62 22.79 -10.39
C PHE A 16 22.36 23.03 -11.24
N ALA A 17 22.13 24.26 -11.72
CA ALA A 17 20.96 24.60 -12.51
C ALA A 17 21.36 25.00 -13.93
N GLN A 18 21.50 24.02 -14.81
CA GLN A 18 21.50 24.25 -16.24
C GLN A 18 20.81 23.11 -16.96
N PHE A 19 19.96 23.49 -17.91
CA PHE A 19 19.26 22.68 -18.90
C PHE A 19 17.93 22.01 -18.50
N LEU A 20 16.86 22.76 -18.80
CA LEU A 20 15.64 22.32 -19.51
C LEU A 20 15.09 20.92 -19.18
N GLY A 21 13.94 20.93 -18.52
CA GLY A 21 12.92 19.93 -18.83
C GLY A 21 12.34 19.23 -17.62
N SER A 22 11.01 19.29 -17.58
CA SER A 22 10.13 18.40 -16.86
C SER A 22 10.03 18.65 -15.36
N THR A 23 9.00 19.43 -15.01
CA THR A 23 8.11 19.10 -13.91
C THR A 23 8.05 17.57 -13.81
N THR A 24 8.65 16.97 -12.78
CA THR A 24 8.40 15.56 -12.51
C THR A 24 6.93 15.51 -12.13
N MET A 25 6.09 15.06 -13.07
CA MET A 25 4.74 14.66 -12.75
C MET A 25 4.86 13.76 -11.54
N THR A 26 4.33 14.20 -10.39
CA THR A 26 3.87 13.24 -9.41
C THR A 26 2.82 12.44 -10.15
N VAL A 27 3.22 11.26 -10.60
CA VAL A 27 2.31 10.26 -11.15
C VAL A 27 1.41 9.89 -9.97
N MET A 28 0.35 10.68 -9.74
CA MET A 28 -0.84 10.19 -9.08
C MET A 28 -1.49 9.21 -10.07
N ASP A 29 -2.01 8.11 -9.53
CA ASP A 29 -2.67 7.00 -10.22
C ASP A 29 -1.76 6.03 -10.96
N THR A 30 -0.98 5.26 -10.18
CA THR A 30 -0.88 3.84 -10.49
C THR A 30 -2.27 3.23 -10.31
N LEU A 31 -3.01 3.09 -11.41
CA LEU A 31 -4.25 2.33 -11.58
C LEU A 31 -4.57 1.41 -10.39
N ASP A 32 -5.68 1.67 -9.71
CA ASP A 32 -6.21 1.00 -8.51
C ASP A 32 -6.29 -0.54 -8.65
N VAL A 33 -5.14 -1.21 -8.61
CA VAL A 33 -5.08 -2.63 -8.33
C VAL A 33 -5.32 -2.73 -6.84
N PRO A 34 -6.44 -3.34 -6.38
CA PRO A 34 -6.73 -3.41 -4.97
C PRO A 34 -5.60 -4.16 -4.27
N ALA A 35 -4.81 -3.41 -3.51
CA ALA A 35 -3.60 -3.91 -2.89
C ALA A 35 -3.97 -4.97 -1.86
N ILE A 36 -3.43 -6.16 -2.05
CA ILE A 36 -3.53 -7.25 -1.08
C ILE A 36 -2.36 -7.08 -0.11
N GLU A 37 -2.68 -6.83 1.15
CA GLU A 37 -1.69 -6.70 2.21
C GLU A 37 -1.91 -7.76 3.30
N PHE A 38 -0.82 -8.29 3.84
CA PHE A 38 -0.86 -9.21 4.96
C PHE A 38 -0.29 -8.54 6.21
N SER A 39 -1.08 -8.51 7.26
CA SER A 39 -0.70 -7.98 8.57
C SER A 39 -0.78 -9.07 9.65
N ARG A 40 -0.21 -8.80 10.81
CA ARG A 40 -0.29 -9.68 11.98
C ARG A 40 -0.98 -8.93 13.11
N THR A 41 -1.96 -9.58 13.72
CA THR A 41 -2.58 -9.09 14.95
C THR A 41 -1.60 -9.17 16.11
N GLN A 42 -1.83 -8.41 17.19
CA GLN A 42 -1.02 -8.46 18.41
C GLN A 42 -0.90 -9.87 19.02
N ARG A 43 -1.90 -10.73 18.77
CA ARG A 43 -1.91 -12.14 19.21
C ARG A 43 -1.19 -13.09 18.25
N GLY A 44 -0.47 -12.56 17.25
CA GLY A 44 0.30 -13.34 16.28
C GLY A 44 -0.52 -13.96 15.14
N ARG A 45 -1.84 -13.71 15.05
CA ARG A 45 -2.67 -14.25 13.95
C ARG A 45 -2.53 -13.40 12.70
N THR A 46 -2.48 -14.06 11.54
CA THR A 46 -2.46 -13.40 10.22
C THR A 46 -3.81 -12.76 9.90
N MET A 47 -3.76 -11.56 9.33
CA MET A 47 -4.89 -10.78 8.87
C MET A 47 -4.63 -10.36 7.43
N LEU A 48 -5.65 -10.45 6.59
CA LEU A 48 -5.63 -9.96 5.23
C LEU A 48 -6.29 -8.58 5.20
N ILE A 49 -5.64 -7.61 4.58
CA ILE A 49 -6.18 -6.29 4.30
C ILE A 49 -6.36 -6.21 2.79
N TYR A 50 -7.59 -5.92 2.38
CA TYR A 50 -7.96 -5.80 0.98
C TYR A 50 -8.89 -4.60 0.84
N ASP A 51 -8.51 -3.62 0.01
CA ASP A 51 -9.30 -2.41 -0.22
C ASP A 51 -9.69 -1.69 1.10
N GLY A 52 -8.75 -1.64 2.05
CA GLY A 52 -8.98 -1.08 3.40
C GLY A 52 -9.82 -1.95 4.34
N TYR A 53 -10.45 -3.03 3.87
CA TYR A 53 -11.21 -3.97 4.68
C TYR A 53 -10.32 -5.05 5.29
N LYS A 54 -10.57 -5.34 6.57
CA LYS A 54 -9.82 -6.32 7.36
C LYS A 54 -10.53 -7.66 7.38
N TYR A 55 -9.85 -8.71 6.96
CA TYR A 55 -10.31 -10.09 6.95
C TYR A 55 -9.43 -10.95 7.85
N VAL A 56 -10.09 -11.81 8.64
CA VAL A 56 -9.44 -12.78 9.51
C VAL A 56 -9.55 -14.17 8.89
N GLU A 57 -8.56 -15.01 9.16
CA GLU A 57 -8.57 -16.39 8.71
C GLU A 57 -9.79 -17.15 9.27
N ASN A 58 -10.48 -17.88 8.40
CA ASN A 58 -11.62 -18.72 8.76
C ASN A 58 -11.26 -20.20 8.68
N ARG A 59 -10.80 -20.65 7.51
CA ARG A 59 -10.37 -22.03 7.27
C ARG A 59 -9.28 -22.06 6.22
N GLN A 60 -8.37 -23.02 6.33
CA GLN A 60 -7.37 -23.27 5.30
C GLN A 60 -7.63 -24.60 4.62
N SER A 61 -7.37 -24.64 3.33
CA SER A 61 -7.22 -25.87 2.56
C SER A 61 -5.78 -25.99 2.07
N ASN A 62 -5.46 -27.09 1.41
CA ASN A 62 -4.12 -27.32 0.86
C ASN A 62 -3.74 -26.28 -0.21
N LYS A 63 -4.72 -25.82 -0.99
CA LYS A 63 -4.51 -24.87 -2.09
C LYS A 63 -4.91 -23.43 -1.76
N ASN A 64 -5.92 -23.25 -0.91
CA ASN A 64 -6.57 -21.96 -0.70
C ASN A 64 -6.67 -21.62 0.79
N VAL A 65 -6.69 -20.34 1.11
CA VAL A 65 -7.03 -19.80 2.43
C VAL A 65 -8.35 -19.06 2.31
N PHE A 66 -9.31 -19.42 3.17
CA PHE A 66 -10.59 -18.73 3.25
C PHE A 66 -10.56 -17.75 4.42
N TRP A 67 -10.90 -16.51 4.11
CA TRP A 67 -10.95 -15.41 5.05
C TRP A 67 -12.38 -14.91 5.19
N ARG A 68 -12.70 -14.38 6.37
CA ARG A 68 -13.99 -13.77 6.69
C ARG A 68 -13.77 -12.36 7.22
N CYS A 69 -14.73 -11.47 7.03
CA CYS A 69 -14.61 -10.11 7.54
C CYS A 69 -14.39 -10.10 9.07
N SER A 70 -13.49 -9.25 9.55
CA SER A 70 -13.27 -9.01 10.98
C SER A 70 -14.54 -8.52 11.70
N LYS A 71 -15.43 -7.83 10.98
CA LYS A 71 -16.72 -7.34 11.46
C LYS A 71 -17.82 -8.41 11.53
N TYR A 72 -17.54 -9.66 11.15
CA TYR A 72 -18.53 -10.74 11.13
C TYR A 72 -19.28 -10.90 12.47
N VAL A 73 -18.54 -10.89 13.60
CA VAL A 73 -19.16 -11.12 14.92
C VAL A 73 -19.97 -9.91 15.39
N LYS A 74 -19.47 -8.69 15.17
CA LYS A 74 -20.11 -7.47 15.68
C LYS A 74 -21.24 -6.95 14.80
N TYR A 75 -21.12 -7.09 13.48
CA TYR A 75 -22.03 -6.48 12.50
C TYR A 75 -22.63 -7.51 11.53
N ALA A 76 -22.48 -8.81 11.78
CA ALA A 76 -22.95 -9.89 10.91
C ALA A 76 -22.48 -9.76 9.44
N CYS A 77 -21.33 -9.10 9.22
CA CYS A 77 -20.80 -8.86 7.88
C CYS A 77 -20.50 -10.18 7.17
N ARG A 78 -21.08 -10.37 5.98
CA ARG A 78 -21.00 -11.62 5.20
C ARG A 78 -19.89 -11.59 4.14
N ALA A 79 -19.09 -10.53 4.09
CA ALA A 79 -17.94 -10.47 3.21
C ALA A 79 -16.92 -11.56 3.57
N THR A 80 -16.55 -12.32 2.56
CA THR A 80 -15.57 -13.39 2.59
C THR A 80 -14.63 -13.22 1.42
N CYS A 81 -13.41 -13.73 1.57
CA CYS A 81 -12.48 -13.78 0.47
C CYS A 81 -11.64 -15.05 0.52
N VAL A 82 -11.11 -15.44 -0.62
CA VAL A 82 -10.31 -16.66 -0.78
C VAL A 82 -9.03 -16.28 -1.46
N THR A 83 -7.90 -16.63 -0.87
CA THR A 83 -6.59 -16.44 -1.49
C THR A 83 -5.96 -17.78 -1.86
N SER A 84 -5.35 -17.85 -3.03
CA SER A 84 -4.57 -19.03 -3.44
C SER A 84 -3.20 -19.01 -2.74
N LYS A 85 -2.71 -20.19 -2.33
CA LYS A 85 -1.35 -20.36 -1.80
C LYS A 85 -0.31 -20.44 -2.92
N SER A 86 -0.74 -20.70 -4.15
CA SER A 86 0.10 -20.73 -5.34
C SER A 86 0.29 -19.33 -5.93
N PRO A 87 1.52 -18.94 -6.30
CA PRO A 87 1.79 -17.64 -6.94
C PRO A 87 1.27 -17.53 -8.38
N SER A 88 0.88 -18.65 -8.99
CA SER A 88 0.49 -18.76 -10.42
C SER A 88 -0.99 -18.49 -10.70
N GLU A 89 -1.83 -18.41 -9.67
CA GLU A 89 -3.28 -18.23 -9.80
C GLU A 89 -3.68 -16.86 -9.25
N CYS A 90 -4.62 -16.19 -9.93
CA CYS A 90 -5.15 -14.88 -9.51
C CYS A 90 -5.45 -14.87 -8.00
N PRO A 91 -4.86 -13.95 -7.24
CA PRO A 91 -4.58 -14.18 -5.82
C PRO A 91 -5.80 -14.07 -4.92
N ILE A 92 -6.94 -13.52 -5.38
CA ILE A 92 -8.11 -13.31 -4.52
C ILE A 92 -9.46 -13.50 -5.23
N ARG A 93 -10.40 -14.17 -4.55
CA ARG A 93 -11.82 -14.27 -4.92
C ARG A 93 -12.66 -13.70 -3.79
N LEU A 94 -13.48 -12.69 -4.05
CA LEU A 94 -14.40 -12.10 -3.07
C LEU A 94 -15.77 -12.76 -3.16
N ALA A 95 -16.45 -12.91 -2.02
CA ALA A 95 -17.82 -13.40 -1.97
C ALA A 95 -18.60 -12.77 -0.80
N GLY A 96 -19.87 -12.44 -1.01
CA GLY A 96 -20.74 -11.80 -0.03
C GLY A 96 -20.49 -10.29 0.12
N ASN A 97 -21.50 -9.57 0.60
CA ASN A 97 -21.46 -8.11 0.67
C ASN A 97 -20.72 -7.64 1.93
N ALA A 98 -19.82 -6.67 1.77
CA ALA A 98 -19.22 -5.92 2.87
C ALA A 98 -20.22 -4.85 3.35
N VAL A 99 -20.32 -4.69 4.68
CA VAL A 99 -21.20 -3.73 5.37
C VAL A 99 -20.37 -2.68 6.11
#